data_AF-A0A9D8CBL4-F1
#
_entry.id   AF-A0A9D8CBL4-F1
#
_cell.length_a   1.000
_cell.length_b   1.000
_cell.length_c   1.000
_cell.angle_alpha   90.00
_cell.angle_beta   90.00
_cell.angle_gamma   90.00
#
_symmetry.space_group_name_H-M   'P 1'
#
loop_
_entity.id
_entity.type
_entity.pdbx_description
1 polymer ?
#
loop_
_entity_poly.entity_id
_entity_poly.type
_entity_poly.pdbx_seq_one_letter_code
_entity_poly.pdbx_strand_id
1 'polypeptide(L)'
;MSKFLMSRENPDGWTLEDLLTEIQNDVIRRCEKICDDRRPESRQVLQNNFEILSLLGRASELSRESTKILNSLGPAEGPRGKPRIG
;
A
#
# COMPACT_ATOMS: atom_id res chain seq x y z
N MET A 1 -8.12 -0.02 17.12
CA MET A 1 -6.89 -0.81 16.90
C MET A 1 -6.69 -0.99 15.41
N SER A 2 -5.46 -0.77 14.93
CA SER A 2 -5.07 -1.14 13.57
C SER A 2 -4.90 -2.66 13.50
N LYS A 3 -5.58 -3.32 12.56
CA LYS A 3 -5.48 -4.77 12.36
C LYS A 3 -4.26 -5.17 11.50
N PHE A 4 -3.87 -4.29 10.58
CA PHE A 4 -2.89 -4.60 9.55
C PHE A 4 -1.63 -3.76 9.68
N LEU A 5 -1.79 -2.45 9.93
CA LEU A 5 -0.68 -1.52 10.00
C LEU A 5 0.01 -1.57 11.36
N MET A 6 1.31 -1.32 11.33
CA MET A 6 2.15 -1.19 12.50
C MET A 6 1.63 -0.11 13.45
N SER A 7 1.41 -0.48 14.71
CA SER A 7 1.01 0.45 15.77
C SER A 7 1.52 -0.04 17.13
N ARG A 8 1.28 0.72 18.19
CA ARG A 8 1.64 0.30 19.55
C ARG A 8 0.99 -1.03 19.95
N GLU A 9 -0.26 -1.23 19.53
CA GLU A 9 -1.05 -2.45 19.77
C GLU A 9 -0.78 -3.55 18.74
N ASN A 10 -0.16 -3.22 17.60
CA ASN A 10 0.21 -4.15 16.54
C ASN A 10 1.67 -3.90 16.08
N PRO A 11 2.67 -4.19 16.93
CA PRO A 11 4.06 -3.82 16.66
C PRO A 11 4.67 -4.58 15.47
N ASP A 12 4.15 -5.78 15.18
CA ASP A 12 4.58 -6.64 14.07
C ASP A 12 3.71 -6.42 12.81
N GLY A 13 2.90 -5.35 12.80
CA GLY A 13 2.09 -4.96 11.66
C GLY A 13 2.93 -4.49 10.47
N TRP A 14 2.29 -4.42 9.32
CA TRP A 14 2.90 -3.95 8.07
C TRP A 14 3.15 -2.45 8.12
N THR A 15 4.21 -1.98 7.47
CA THR A 15 4.23 -0.59 7.04
C THR A 15 3.16 -0.38 5.97
N LEU A 16 2.70 0.86 5.79
CA LEU A 16 1.72 1.14 4.74
C LEU A 16 2.32 0.86 3.36
N GLU A 17 3.60 1.18 3.18
CA GLU A 17 4.36 0.91 1.96
C GLU A 17 4.42 -0.58 1.61
N ASP A 18 4.74 -1.44 2.58
CA ASP A 18 4.82 -2.88 2.35
C ASP A 18 3.45 -3.47 2.05
N LEU A 19 2.41 -3.05 2.78
CA LEU A 19 1.05 -3.51 2.55
C LEU A 19 0.53 -3.11 1.16
N LEU A 20 0.76 -1.86 0.75
CA LEU A 20 0.37 -1.39 -0.59
C LEU A 20 1.13 -2.13 -1.69
N THR A 21 2.39 -2.52 -1.44
CA THR A 21 3.17 -3.32 -2.40
C THR A 21 2.58 -4.71 -2.56
N GLU A 22 2.21 -5.38 -1.46
CA GLU A 22 1.57 -6.69 -1.52
C GLU A 22 0.21 -6.65 -2.23
N ILE A 23 -0.60 -5.62 -1.97
CA ILE A 23 -1.88 -5.44 -2.67
C ILE A 23 -1.65 -5.23 -4.18
N GLN A 24 -0.67 -4.43 -4.58
CA GLN A 24 -0.32 -4.25 -6.00
C GLN A 24 0.07 -5.58 -6.65
N ASN A 25 0.92 -6.38 -5.99
CA ASN A 25 1.32 -7.70 -6.47
C ASN A 25 0.11 -8.62 -6.69
N ASP A 26 -0.85 -8.62 -5.76
CA ASP A 26 -2.09 -9.40 -5.88
C ASP A 26 -2.98 -8.93 -7.04
N VAL A 27 -3.10 -7.62 -7.26
CA VAL A 27 -3.89 -7.08 -8.38
C VAL A 27 -3.22 -7.39 -9.72
N ILE A 28 -1.89 -7.33 -9.81
CA ILE A 28 -1.14 -7.74 -11.02
C ILE A 28 -1.41 -9.21 -11.34
N ARG A 29 -1.28 -10.10 -10.35
CA ARG A 29 -1.61 -11.54 -10.52
C ARG A 29 -3.04 -11.78 -10.99
N ARG A 30 -3.99 -10.90 -10.65
CA ARG A 30 -5.38 -10.97 -11.14
C ARG A 30 -5.49 -10.49 -12.58
N CYS A 31 -4.76 -9.44 -12.96
CA CYS A 31 -4.71 -8.96 -14.35
C CYS A 31 -4.15 -10.02 -15.30
N GLU A 32 -3.07 -10.71 -14.89
CA GLU A 32 -2.45 -11.79 -15.67
C GLU A 32 -3.42 -12.92 -16.00
N LYS A 33 -4.38 -13.22 -15.12
CA LYS A 33 -5.38 -14.28 -15.35
C LYS A 33 -6.43 -13.95 -16.41
N ILE A 34 -6.63 -12.66 -16.71
CA ILE A 34 -7.74 -12.20 -17.55
C ILE A 34 -7.28 -11.37 -18.77
N CYS A 35 -5.98 -11.12 -18.92
CA CYS A 35 -5.44 -10.22 -19.94
C CYS A 35 -5.73 -10.68 -21.38
N ASP A 36 -5.79 -11.99 -21.62
CA ASP A 36 -6.07 -12.58 -22.94
C ASP A 36 -7.57 -12.76 -23.23
N ASP A 37 -8.44 -12.56 -22.24
CA ASP A 37 -9.88 -12.71 -22.42
C ASP A 37 -10.49 -11.48 -23.10
N ARG A 38 -11.00 -11.70 -24.32
CA ARG A 38 -11.49 -10.64 -25.21
C ARG A 38 -12.93 -10.22 -24.93
N ARG A 39 -13.64 -10.89 -24.01
CA ARG A 39 -15.02 -10.53 -23.66
C ARG A 39 -15.07 -9.10 -23.13
N PRO A 40 -16.09 -8.29 -23.48
CA PRO A 40 -16.21 -6.90 -23.02
C PRO A 40 -16.12 -6.74 -21.49
N GLU A 41 -16.71 -7.68 -20.75
CA GLU A 41 -16.71 -7.71 -19.30
C GLU A 41 -15.30 -7.90 -18.75
N SER A 42 -14.51 -8.80 -19.35
CA SER A 42 -13.12 -9.02 -18.96
C SER A 42 -12.27 -7.77 -19.21
N ARG A 43 -12.44 -7.14 -20.38
CA ARG A 43 -11.73 -5.89 -20.73
C ARG A 43 -12.06 -4.77 -19.75
N GLN A 44 -13.32 -4.63 -19.36
CA GLN A 44 -13.73 -3.62 -18.37
C GLN A 44 -13.09 -3.89 -17.00
N VAL A 45 -13.08 -5.15 -16.54
CA VAL A 45 -12.44 -5.51 -15.27
C VAL A 45 -10.93 -5.24 -15.32
N LEU A 46 -10.27 -5.57 -16.43
CA LEU A 46 -8.85 -5.29 -16.63
C LEU A 46 -8.56 -3.78 -16.58
N GLN A 47 -9.38 -2.96 -17.23
CA GLN A 47 -9.27 -1.50 -17.17
C GLN A 47 -9.43 -0.97 -15.74
N ASN A 48 -10.42 -1.47 -15.00
CA ASN A 48 -10.61 -1.10 -13.60
C ASN A 48 -9.41 -1.48 -12.73
N ASN A 49 -8.81 -2.66 -12.95
CA ASN A 49 -7.62 -3.07 -12.21
C ASN A 49 -6.41 -2.18 -12.52
N PHE A 50 -6.22 -1.74 -13.76
CA PHE A 50 -5.16 -0.79 -14.09
C PHE A 50 -5.36 0.57 -13.40
N GLU A 51 -6.60 1.05 -13.32
CA GLU A 51 -6.90 2.28 -12.56
C GLU A 51 -6.60 2.11 -11.06
N ILE A 52 -6.99 0.97 -10.48
CA ILE A 52 -6.65 0.63 -9.09
C ILE A 52 -5.13 0.61 -8.88
N LEU A 53 -4.37 -0.02 -9.79
CA LEU A 53 -2.91 -0.06 -9.72
C LEU A 53 -2.29 1.35 -9.76
N SER A 54 -2.81 2.23 -10.62
CA SER A 54 -2.38 3.64 -10.69
C SER A 54 -2.60 4.36 -9.35
N LEU A 55 -3.79 4.21 -8.76
CA LEU A 55 -4.13 4.80 -7.47
C LEU A 55 -3.26 4.26 -6.32
N LEU A 56 -2.99 2.95 -6.30
CA LEU A 56 -2.11 2.31 -5.32
C LEU A 56 -0.66 2.79 -5.47
N GLY A 57 -0.19 2.99 -6.69
CA GLY A 57 1.12 3.60 -6.98
C GLY A 57 1.21 5.00 -6.38
N ARG A 58 0.18 5.84 -6.60
CA ARG A 58 0.11 7.18 -6.03
C ARG A 58 0.05 7.18 -4.50
N ALA A 59 -0.72 6.28 -3.90
CA ALA A 59 -0.75 6.11 -2.44
C ALA A 59 0.62 5.73 -1.88
N SER A 60 1.36 4.87 -2.59
CA SER A 60 2.71 4.45 -2.19
C SER A 60 3.72 5.62 -2.24
N GLU A 61 3.61 6.51 -3.23
CA GLU A 61 4.41 7.74 -3.29
C GLU A 61 4.12 8.65 -2.08
N LEU A 62 2.85 8.93 -1.81
CA LEU A 62 2.43 9.76 -0.68
C LEU A 62 2.90 9.18 0.66
N SER A 63 2.85 7.86 0.81
CA SER A 63 3.36 7.18 2.02
C SER A 63 4.85 7.39 2.19
N ARG A 64 5.65 7.18 1.13
CA ARG A 64 7.10 7.41 1.17
C ARG A 64 7.45 8.86 1.46
N GLU A 65 6.72 9.82 0.89
CA GLU A 65 6.88 11.25 1.20
C GLU A 65 6.59 11.55 2.67
N SER A 66 5.51 10.99 3.20
CA SER A 66 5.18 11.11 4.63
C SER A 66 6.28 10.54 5.52
N THR A 67 6.81 9.36 5.17
CA THR A 67 7.93 8.72 5.87
C THR A 67 9.20 9.59 5.82
N LYS A 68 9.51 10.24 4.69
CA LYS A 68 10.63 11.20 4.59
C LYS A 68 10.44 12.40 5.51
N ILE A 69 9.25 12.99 5.55
CA ILE A 69 8.92 14.11 6.45
C ILE A 69 9.11 13.67 7.90
N LEU A 70 8.57 12.52 8.29
CA LEU A 70 8.71 11.99 9.65
C LEU A 70 10.19 11.75 10.02
N ASN A 71 10.98 11.20 9.10
CA ASN A 71 12.41 10.96 9.34
C ASN A 71 13.22 12.25 9.49
N SER A 72 12.77 13.38 8.92
CA SER A 72 13.41 14.69 9.14
C SER A 72 13.22 15.24 10.56
N LEU A 73 12.25 14.72 11.32
CA LEU A 73 12.00 15.10 12.72
C LEU A 73 12.86 14.30 13.71
N GLY A 74 13.53 13.25 13.23
CA GLY A 74 14.36 12.36 14.04
C GLY A 74 14.19 10.88 13.68
N PRO A 75 15.02 10.00 14.25
CA PRO A 75 14.94 8.56 14.01
C PRO A 75 13.61 7.98 14.51
N ALA A 76 13.14 6.91 13.88
CA ALA A 76 11.97 6.20 14.38
C ALA A 76 12.32 5.43 15.66
N GLU A 77 11.60 5.69 16.75
CA GLU A 77 11.74 4.94 18.02
C GLU A 77 10.94 3.62 18.04
N GLY A 78 10.39 3.23 16.90
CA GLY A 78 9.57 2.01 16.74
C GLY A 78 8.14 2.14 17.30
N PRO A 79 7.36 1.05 17.28
CA PRO A 79 5.91 1.08 17.55
C PRO A 79 5.53 1.46 18.99
N ARG A 80 6.44 1.25 19.94
CA ARG A 80 6.24 1.54 21.37
C ARG A 80 7.07 2.73 21.86
N GLY A 81 7.85 3.35 20.97
CA GLY A 81 8.64 4.54 21.26
C GLY A 81 7.80 5.82 21.25
N LYS A 82 8.46 6.96 21.47
CA LYS A 82 7.79 8.26 21.43
C LYS A 82 7.36 8.59 19.98
N PRO A 83 6.11 9.01 19.75
CA PRO A 83 5.68 9.42 18.42
C PRO A 83 6.45 10.68 17.98
N ARG A 84 6.75 10.75 16.68
CA ARG A 84 7.38 11.93 16.06
C ARG A 84 6.38 13.08 15.86
N ILE A 85 5.10 12.73 15.71
CA ILE A 85 3.96 13.64 15.61
C ILE A 85 2.81 13.01 16.38
N GLY A 86 2.11 13.79 17.21
CA GLY A 86 1.08 13.31 18.14
C GLY A 86 1.66 12.87 19.47
#